data_AF-A0A9D9Y4K7-F1
#
_entry.id   AF-A0A9D9Y4K7-F1
#
_cell.length_a   1.000
_cell.length_b   1.000
_cell.length_c   1.000
_cell.angle_alpha   90.00
_cell.angle_beta   90.00
_cell.angle_gamma   90.00
#
_symmetry.space_group_name_H-M   'P 1'
#
loop_
_entity.id
_entity.type
_entity.pdbx_description
1 polymer ?
#
loop_
_entity_poly.entity_id
_entity_poly.type
_entity_poly.pdbx_seq_one_letter_code
_entity_poly.pdbx_strand_id
1 'polypeptide(L)'
;MMNKKDHINYWLRTGHQSWEAGILLMHGNKNVEALFMFCLAIEKYVKANWVNDNIDNIPPRVHDLQSVYSQTDIELEPELIDFLDTINRWNIEGRYPDYKFSLYKLATAEYISRQFQNLTKLKQCLLEGL
;
A
#
# COMPACT_ATOMS: atom_id res chain seq x y z
N MET A 1 6.55 19.85 -19.55
CA MET A 1 7.26 18.89 -18.69
C MET A 1 6.49 18.84 -17.37
N MET A 2 6.18 17.66 -16.84
CA MET A 2 5.44 17.54 -15.57
C MET A 2 6.29 18.12 -14.44
N ASN A 3 5.67 18.89 -13.55
CA ASN A 3 6.34 19.38 -12.35
C ASN A 3 6.24 18.35 -11.21
N LYS A 4 6.98 18.56 -10.12
CA LYS A 4 7.00 17.65 -8.95
C LYS A 4 5.60 17.32 -8.41
N LYS A 5 4.72 18.32 -8.32
CA LYS A 5 3.33 18.16 -7.88
C LYS A 5 2.52 17.27 -8.83
N ASP A 6 2.76 17.34 -10.13
CA ASP A 6 2.10 16.45 -11.10
C ASP A 6 2.50 14.97 -10.88
N HIS A 7 3.76 14.71 -10.50
CA HIS A 7 4.24 13.37 -10.16
C HIS A 7 3.62 12.85 -8.86
N ILE A 8 3.55 13.69 -7.81
CA ILE A 8 2.86 13.35 -6.55
C ILE A 8 1.39 13.03 -6.83
N ASN A 9 0.69 13.90 -7.56
CA ASN A 9 -0.72 13.72 -7.91
C ASN A 9 -0.97 12.46 -8.74
N TYR A 10 -0.03 12.08 -9.61
CA TYR A 10 -0.11 10.83 -10.36
C TYR A 10 -0.16 9.61 -9.43
N TRP A 11 0.75 9.56 -8.45
CA TRP A 11 0.80 8.47 -7.47
C TRP A 11 -0.40 8.47 -6.54
N LEU A 12 -0.83 9.64 -6.05
CA LEU A 12 -2.04 9.77 -5.24
C LEU A 12 -3.29 9.30 -5.97
N ARG A 13 -3.49 9.75 -7.21
CA ARG A 13 -4.65 9.37 -8.03
C ARG A 13 -4.70 7.85 -8.28
N THR A 14 -3.57 7.27 -8.69
CA THR A 14 -3.51 5.83 -8.97
C THR A 14 -3.55 4.98 -7.70
N GLY A 15 -3.07 5.52 -6.57
CA GLY A 15 -3.23 4.97 -5.23
C GLY A 15 -4.70 4.93 -4.81
N HIS A 16 -5.42 6.04 -5.00
CA HIS A 16 -6.85 6.14 -4.71
C HIS A 16 -7.68 5.12 -5.50
N GLN A 17 -7.43 5.01 -6.81
CA GLN A 17 -8.08 4.02 -7.67
C GLN A 17 -7.85 2.58 -7.17
N SER A 18 -6.63 2.29 -6.72
CA SER A 18 -6.30 0.97 -6.17
C SER A 18 -7.02 0.72 -4.84
N TRP A 19 -7.11 1.74 -3.99
CA TRP A 19 -7.84 1.69 -2.73
C TRP A 19 -9.34 1.43 -2.93
N GLU A 20 -9.99 2.19 -3.83
CA GLU A 20 -11.41 2.02 -4.15
C GLU A 20 -11.72 0.61 -4.68
N ALA A 21 -10.87 0.09 -5.56
CA ALA A 21 -11.00 -1.27 -6.03
C ALA A 21 -10.85 -2.31 -4.90
N GLY A 22 -9.93 -2.08 -3.95
CA GLY A 22 -9.80 -2.91 -2.75
C GLY A 22 -11.07 -2.94 -1.90
N ILE A 23 -11.72 -1.79 -1.70
CA ILE A 23 -13.01 -1.69 -1.01
C ILE A 23 -14.09 -2.51 -1.72
N LEU A 24 -14.22 -2.37 -3.05
CA LEU A 24 -15.21 -3.10 -3.83
C LEU A 24 -15.00 -4.62 -3.73
N LEU A 25 -13.75 -5.07 -3.80
CA LEU A 25 -13.40 -6.49 -3.69
C LEU A 25 -13.66 -7.04 -2.28
N MET A 26 -13.35 -6.26 -1.24
CA MET A 26 -13.64 -6.62 0.15
C MET A 26 -15.14 -6.80 0.38
N HIS A 27 -15.97 -5.86 -0.09
CA HIS A 27 -17.44 -5.99 -0.03
C HIS A 27 -17.96 -7.18 -0.85
N GLY A 28 -17.28 -7.53 -1.94
CA GLY A 28 -17.56 -8.71 -2.76
C GLY A 28 -17.04 -10.03 -2.19
N ASN A 29 -16.52 -10.06 -0.96
CA ASN A 29 -15.88 -11.22 -0.32
C ASN A 29 -14.70 -11.81 -1.12
N LYS A 30 -14.03 -10.98 -1.93
CA LYS A 30 -12.80 -11.32 -2.68
C LYS A 30 -11.58 -10.87 -1.90
N ASN A 31 -11.40 -11.45 -0.71
CA ASN A 31 -10.50 -10.91 0.30
C ASN A 31 -9.01 -10.92 -0.10
N VAL A 32 -8.55 -11.97 -0.78
CA VAL A 32 -7.16 -12.04 -1.26
C VAL A 32 -6.89 -10.96 -2.31
N GLU A 33 -7.80 -10.83 -3.28
CA GLU A 33 -7.73 -9.79 -4.29
C GLU A 33 -7.84 -8.39 -3.68
N ALA A 34 -8.67 -8.20 -2.66
CA ALA A 34 -8.79 -6.95 -1.92
C ALA A 34 -7.48 -6.58 -1.21
N LEU A 35 -6.86 -7.52 -0.47
CA LEU A 35 -5.57 -7.31 0.18
C LEU A 35 -4.49 -6.91 -0.84
N PHE A 36 -4.45 -7.57 -1.99
CA PHE A 36 -3.53 -7.21 -3.07
C PHE A 36 -3.75 -5.77 -3.57
N MET A 37 -5.00 -5.35 -3.78
CA MET A 37 -5.32 -3.98 -4.18
C MET A 37 -4.94 -2.96 -3.11
N PHE A 38 -5.07 -3.29 -1.83
CA PHE A 38 -4.59 -2.45 -0.74
C PHE A 38 -3.06 -2.36 -0.71
N CYS A 39 -2.32 -3.44 -0.99
CA CYS A 39 -0.86 -3.39 -1.16
C CYS A 39 -0.47 -2.37 -2.24
N LEU A 40 -1.15 -2.47 -3.39
CA LEU A 40 -0.93 -1.55 -4.52
C LEU A 40 -1.30 -0.11 -4.20
N ALA A 41 -2.26 0.14 -3.32
CA ALA A 41 -2.61 1.49 -2.88
C ALA A 41 -1.52 2.06 -1.97
N ILE A 42 -1.12 1.31 -0.93
CA ILE A 42 -0.08 1.73 0.02
C ILE A 42 1.25 1.96 -0.70
N GLU A 43 1.68 1.07 -1.60
CA GLU A 43 2.90 1.26 -2.40
C GLU A 43 2.91 2.61 -3.13
N LYS A 44 1.76 3.00 -3.70
CA LYS A 44 1.65 4.25 -4.44
C LYS A 44 1.64 5.47 -3.51
N TYR A 45 1.03 5.38 -2.33
CA TYR A 45 1.08 6.46 -1.34
C TYR A 45 2.50 6.66 -0.79
N VAL A 46 3.22 5.58 -0.48
CA VAL A 46 4.64 5.66 -0.08
C VAL A 46 5.48 6.27 -1.21
N LYS A 47 5.23 5.89 -2.47
CA LYS A 47 5.92 6.49 -3.63
C LYS A 47 5.58 7.97 -3.86
N ALA A 48 4.38 8.42 -3.49
CA ALA A 48 4.02 9.83 -3.53
C ALA A 48 4.86 10.65 -2.52
N ASN A 49 5.02 10.14 -1.30
CA ASN A 49 5.89 10.73 -0.29
C ASN A 49 7.37 10.68 -0.70
N TRP A 50 7.84 9.56 -1.26
CA TRP A 50 9.20 9.48 -1.79
C TRP A 50 9.47 10.61 -2.80
N VAL A 51 8.54 10.84 -3.73
CA VAL A 51 8.67 11.98 -4.67
C VAL A 51 8.67 13.29 -3.89
N ASN A 52 7.78 13.49 -2.92
CA ASN A 52 7.71 14.71 -2.12
C ASN A 52 9.05 15.04 -1.42
N ASP A 53 9.71 14.06 -0.85
CA ASP A 53 10.86 14.26 0.04
C ASP A 53 12.20 14.31 -0.74
N ASN A 54 12.24 13.72 -1.93
CA ASN A 54 13.48 13.61 -2.72
C ASN A 54 13.59 14.68 -3.82
N ILE A 55 14.82 14.93 -4.30
CA ILE A 55 15.07 15.85 -5.43
C ILE A 55 14.51 15.29 -6.75
N ASP A 56 14.60 13.96 -6.91
CA ASP A 56 14.13 13.25 -8.10
C ASP A 56 12.63 12.98 -8.08
N ASN A 57 12.02 12.88 -9.27
CA ASN A 57 10.59 12.62 -9.43
C ASN A 57 10.26 11.16 -9.80
N ILE A 58 11.26 10.29 -9.85
CA ILE A 58 11.12 8.89 -10.27
C ILE A 58 11.48 7.99 -9.08
N PRO A 59 10.48 7.46 -8.35
CA PRO A 59 10.77 6.60 -7.22
C PRO A 59 11.36 5.26 -7.66
N PRO A 60 12.06 4.56 -6.74
CA PRO A 60 12.63 3.24 -6.99
C PRO A 60 11.63 2.25 -7.58
N ARG A 61 12.08 1.47 -8.57
CA ARG A 61 11.28 0.39 -9.20
C ARG A 61 11.34 -0.90 -8.40
N VAL A 62 11.11 -0.79 -7.09
CA VAL A 62 10.98 -1.91 -6.15
C VAL A 62 9.57 -1.90 -5.56
N HIS A 63 9.17 -3.05 -5.02
CA HIS A 63 7.86 -3.26 -4.37
C HIS A 63 7.95 -3.39 -2.86
N ASP A 64 9.17 -3.49 -2.32
CA ASP A 64 9.40 -3.59 -0.89
C ASP A 64 9.10 -2.25 -0.22
N LEU A 65 8.05 -2.22 0.60
CA LEU A 65 7.56 -0.98 1.20
C LEU A 65 8.54 -0.40 2.23
N GLN A 66 9.23 -1.23 3.00
CA GLN A 66 10.23 -0.77 3.96
C GLN A 66 11.40 -0.08 3.26
N SER A 67 11.89 -0.64 2.16
CA SER A 67 12.97 -0.07 1.37
C SER A 67 12.61 1.28 0.75
N VAL A 68 11.35 1.49 0.34
CA VAL A 68 10.93 2.80 -0.18
C VAL A 68 10.68 3.77 0.98
N TYR A 69 10.03 3.33 2.06
CA TYR A 69 9.76 4.11 3.25
C TYR A 69 11.05 4.65 3.90
N SER A 70 12.12 3.85 3.96
CA SER A 70 13.40 4.27 4.53
C SER A 70 14.12 5.39 3.76
N GLN A 71 13.58 5.77 2.60
CA GLN A 71 14.04 6.90 1.77
C GLN A 71 13.02 8.06 1.79
N THR A 72 12.13 8.08 2.77
CA THR A 72 11.15 9.16 3.00
C THR A 72 11.41 9.80 4.36
N ASP A 73 10.92 11.03 4.54
CA ASP A 73 10.99 11.77 5.81
C ASP A 73 9.74 11.55 6.68
N ILE A 74 8.86 10.61 6.29
CA ILE A 74 7.65 10.26 7.03
C ILE A 74 8.02 9.58 8.34
N GLU A 75 7.42 10.03 9.44
CA GLU A 75 7.49 9.35 10.73
C GLU A 75 6.24 8.50 10.95
N LEU A 76 6.41 7.18 10.98
CA LEU A 76 5.36 6.23 11.34
C LEU A 76 5.60 5.66 12.74
N GLU A 77 4.51 5.34 13.44
CA GLU A 77 4.58 4.55 14.67
C GLU A 77 5.23 3.18 14.39
N PRO A 78 6.02 2.60 15.32
CA PRO A 78 6.69 1.31 15.14
C PRO A 78 5.76 0.20 14.64
N GLU A 79 4.54 0.13 15.15
CA GLU A 79 3.55 -0.88 14.76
C GLU A 79 3.13 -0.75 13.29
N LEU A 80 3.10 0.47 12.74
CA LEU A 80 2.81 0.72 11.33
C LEU A 80 4.00 0.39 10.43
N ILE A 81 5.23 0.56 10.92
CA ILE A 81 6.46 0.14 10.23
C ILE A 81 6.49 -1.39 10.10
N ASP A 82 6.24 -2.11 11.20
CA ASP A 82 6.11 -3.57 11.20
C ASP A 82 4.97 -4.05 10.28
N PHE A 83 3.90 -3.26 10.20
CA PHE A 83 2.78 -3.57 9.33
C PHE A 83 3.15 -3.53 7.83
N LEU A 84 4.15 -2.74 7.42
CA LEU A 84 4.65 -2.73 6.04
C LEU A 84 5.16 -4.12 5.60
N ASP A 85 5.78 -4.89 6.50
CA ASP A 85 6.20 -6.27 6.21
C ASP A 85 5.03 -7.21 5.98
N THR A 86 3.93 -6.99 6.69
CA THR A 86 2.71 -7.76 6.48
C THR A 86 2.13 -7.47 5.09
N ILE A 87 2.14 -6.22 4.66
CA ILE A 87 1.69 -5.82 3.34
C ILE A 87 2.63 -6.38 2.25
N ASN A 88 3.95 -6.34 2.45
CA ASN A 88 4.93 -6.95 1.56
C ASN A 88 4.67 -8.46 1.35
N ARG A 89 4.33 -9.20 2.41
CA ARG A 89 3.98 -10.63 2.31
C ARG A 89 2.74 -10.87 1.44
N TRP A 90 1.68 -10.10 1.63
CA TRP A 90 0.48 -10.20 0.78
C TRP A 90 0.79 -9.93 -0.69
N ASN A 91 1.73 -9.05 -0.98
CA ASN A 91 2.14 -8.73 -2.35
C ASN A 91 2.79 -9.92 -3.06
N ILE A 92 3.56 -10.74 -2.34
CA ILE A 92 4.17 -11.97 -2.87
C ILE A 92 3.11 -13.07 -2.96
N GLU A 93 2.40 -13.33 -1.87
CA GLU A 93 1.44 -14.43 -1.77
C GLU A 93 0.22 -14.26 -2.69
N GLY A 94 -0.18 -13.02 -2.98
CA GLY A 94 -1.26 -12.72 -3.91
C GLY A 94 -0.89 -12.93 -5.39
N ARG A 95 0.41 -12.93 -5.74
CA ARG A 95 0.89 -13.03 -7.13
C ARG A 95 1.14 -14.47 -7.59
N TYR A 96 1.51 -15.36 -6.67
CA TYR A 96 1.92 -16.73 -7.00
C TYR A 96 0.88 -17.77 -6.57
N PRO A 97 0.30 -18.55 -7.51
CA PRO A 97 -0.74 -19.54 -7.21
C PRO A 97 -0.40 -20.52 -6.09
N ASP A 98 0.87 -20.91 -5.99
CA ASP A 98 1.37 -21.90 -5.02
C ASP A 98 1.29 -21.39 -3.58
N TYR A 99 1.40 -20.07 -3.39
CA TYR A 99 1.26 -19.38 -2.09
C TYR A 99 -0.16 -18.88 -1.86
N LYS A 100 -0.96 -18.74 -2.93
CA LYS A 100 -2.32 -18.21 -2.86
C LYS A 100 -3.20 -19.04 -1.91
N PHE A 101 -2.95 -20.34 -1.75
CA PHE A 101 -3.69 -21.21 -0.85
C PHE A 101 -3.51 -20.89 0.65
N SER A 102 -2.31 -20.47 1.09
CA SER A 102 -2.11 -20.07 2.50
C SER A 102 -2.78 -18.73 2.78
N LEU A 103 -2.66 -17.77 1.87
CA LEU A 103 -3.32 -16.47 2.01
C LEU A 103 -4.85 -16.59 1.93
N TYR A 104 -5.40 -17.48 1.08
CA TYR A 104 -6.84 -17.75 1.05
C TYR A 104 -7.38 -18.30 2.38
N LYS A 105 -6.62 -19.18 3.05
CA LYS A 105 -7.00 -19.68 4.38
C LYS A 105 -6.94 -18.60 5.45
N LEU A 106 -5.99 -17.67 5.32
CA LEU A 106 -5.78 -16.57 6.26
C LEU A 106 -6.79 -15.43 6.08
N ALA A 107 -7.13 -15.09 4.84
CA ALA A 107 -7.93 -13.93 4.46
C ALA A 107 -9.43 -14.14 4.69
N THR A 108 -9.81 -14.48 5.92
CA THR A 108 -11.20 -14.52 6.38
C THR A 108 -11.81 -13.11 6.45
N ALA A 109 -13.14 -13.02 6.54
CA ALA A 109 -13.83 -11.73 6.70
C ALA A 109 -13.38 -10.99 7.98
N GLU A 110 -13.14 -11.73 9.06
CA GLU A 110 -12.62 -11.18 10.31
C GLU A 110 -11.17 -10.68 10.14
N TYR A 111 -10.32 -11.47 9.49
CA TYR A 111 -8.94 -11.08 9.23
C TYR A 111 -8.87 -9.79 8.43
N ILE A 112 -9.54 -9.73 7.27
CA ILE A 112 -9.49 -8.53 6.42
C ILE A 112 -10.08 -7.32 7.13
N SER A 113 -11.14 -7.47 7.93
CA SER A 113 -11.72 -6.37 8.71
C SER A 113 -10.72 -5.78 9.70
N ARG A 114 -9.95 -6.64 10.40
CA ARG A 114 -8.88 -6.20 11.29
C ARG A 114 -7.75 -5.52 10.53
N GLN A 115 -7.30 -6.10 9.42
CA GLN A 115 -6.25 -5.50 8.59
C GLN A 115 -6.68 -4.16 7.99
N PHE A 116 -7.96 -4.01 7.66
CA PHE A 116 -8.51 -2.79 7.12
C PHE A 116 -8.41 -1.61 8.10
N GLN A 117 -8.48 -1.86 9.41
CA GLN A 117 -8.26 -0.83 10.43
C GLN A 117 -6.82 -0.31 10.37
N ASN A 118 -5.83 -1.21 10.35
CA ASN A 118 -4.40 -0.85 10.22
C ASN A 118 -4.10 -0.17 8.89
N LEU A 119 -4.68 -0.65 7.79
CA LEU A 119 -4.56 -0.04 6.46
C LEU A 119 -5.12 1.38 6.44
N THR A 120 -6.24 1.62 7.12
CA THR A 120 -6.86 2.95 7.18
C THR A 120 -6.01 3.90 8.00
N LYS A 121 -5.49 3.46 9.16
CA LYS A 121 -4.55 4.25 9.97
C LYS A 121 -3.29 4.59 9.17
N LEU A 122 -2.66 3.59 8.55
CA LEU A 122 -1.47 3.79 7.71
C LEU A 122 -1.75 4.76 6.56
N LYS A 123 -2.86 4.57 5.83
CA LYS A 123 -3.27 5.49 4.75
C LYS A 123 -3.38 6.93 5.27
N GLN A 124 -3.99 7.14 6.43
CA GLN A 124 -4.13 8.48 7.00
C GLN A 124 -2.76 9.11 7.24
N CYS A 125 -1.83 8.42 7.91
CA CYS A 125 -0.48 8.91 8.15
C CYS A 125 0.27 9.24 6.85
N LEU A 126 0.18 8.36 5.84
CA LEU A 126 0.83 8.57 4.53
C LEU A 126 0.25 9.76 3.74
N LEU A 127 -0.92 10.27 4.12
CA LEU A 127 -1.58 11.40 3.44
C LEU A 127 -1.52 12.70 4.26
N GLU A 128 -1.03 12.67 5.51
CA GLU A 128 -1.07 13.81 6.44
C GLU A 128 -0.10 14.95 6.06
N GLY A 129 0.83 14.72 5.12
CA GLY A 129 1.83 15.69 4.67
C GLY A 129 1.93 15.92 3.15
N LEU A 130 0.95 15.45 2.38
CA LEU A 130 0.93 15.53 0.90
C LEU A 130 -0.05 16.55 0.32
#